data_AF-A0A4P5Y7J4-F1
#
_entry.id   AF-A0A4P5Y7J4-F1
#
_cell.length_a   1.000
_cell.length_b   1.000
_cell.length_c   1.000
_cell.angle_alpha   90.00
_cell.angle_beta   90.00
_cell.angle_gamma   90.00
#
_symmetry.space_group_name_H-M   'P 1'
#
loop_
_entity.id
_entity.type
_entity.pdbx_description
1 polymer ?
#
loop_
_entity_poly.entity_id
_entity_poly.type
_entity_poly.pdbx_seq_one_letter_code
_entity_poly.pdbx_strand_id
1 'polypeptide(L)'
;MIRPLALLTVILASASAADAAWPVPVIGFVPPAAGEHPRLLLRKADLPALREKAKTPVGAAIVARLKYLLGGGEQFPEEKNENPPINSGAKGPDQLKPGAFTVGHGAGYAMLWQLTGKAHYADLARKSLDLVFSGQVDRDERYSWLKPGTGFRLSGVHQAVAVAYDLCYDAWPDDYRREVVKQIQASAPTAIQANGPLTLEMLAGGGKYPAGSNHFGAYVAGAGLAALAIRGDPGADDGRLSKILDTVGVSLVTLYTQGYGDGGWFAEGSGSDKTALLPGQAGLVQALRLADGKDWMEGRPNARLAFLFKVLEMMPTATEVSRPARGHYAYGTPFYHGANRETFRDHGGWSADGIFAIAIGALPAKDRTGMAWIYENFIEPGRNPEERIYEARIDPLTAVYALVNWPVGQPVTNPAATFPLAVHDSLHGAILCRNRFLDEEDCLVTGITRRGPTGYHKNKPPTTVEVWCLGLRTTMGEFPLKAATDLWQPSADGSAVFTIGGIPWAVDFSGKSGCPAVILNVGGPAGKPAEKGQAKATAQTVSAGGKTWNLLVLSKGPAPQISAQGDGVAVGPQTYVSDGKAITIGK
;
A
#
# COMPACT_ATOMS: atom_id res chain seq x y z
N MET A 1 -28.21 6.62 -54.51
CA MET A 1 -28.61 7.36 -53.30
C MET A 1 -28.36 6.47 -52.09
N ILE A 2 -27.25 6.70 -51.38
CA ILE A 2 -26.84 5.93 -50.19
C ILE A 2 -27.09 6.84 -48.99
N ARG A 3 -27.97 6.42 -48.07
CA ARG A 3 -28.27 7.15 -46.83
C ARG A 3 -27.10 7.00 -45.84
N PRO A 4 -26.69 8.06 -45.13
CA PRO A 4 -25.65 7.94 -44.12
C PRO A 4 -26.22 7.28 -42.85
N LEU A 5 -25.45 6.33 -42.30
CA LEU A 5 -25.69 5.70 -41.02
C LEU A 5 -25.36 6.73 -39.91
N ALA A 6 -26.35 7.12 -39.12
CA ALA A 6 -26.15 8.02 -37.99
C ALA A 6 -25.37 7.29 -36.89
N LEU A 7 -24.16 7.79 -36.60
CA LEU A 7 -23.35 7.37 -35.47
C LEU A 7 -24.05 7.84 -34.18
N LEU A 8 -24.67 6.92 -33.45
CA LEU A 8 -25.28 7.21 -32.16
C LEU A 8 -24.15 7.27 -31.10
N THR A 9 -23.64 8.47 -30.83
CA THR A 9 -22.72 8.71 -29.72
C THR A 9 -23.48 8.54 -28.41
N VAL A 10 -23.34 7.38 -27.77
CA VAL A 10 -23.86 7.15 -26.42
C VAL A 10 -23.00 7.95 -25.45
N ILE A 11 -23.52 9.10 -25.01
CA ILE A 11 -22.97 9.84 -23.87
C ILE A 11 -23.41 9.08 -22.62
N LEU A 12 -22.55 8.16 -22.15
CA LEU A 12 -22.66 7.61 -20.80
C LEU A 12 -22.38 8.75 -19.82
N ALA A 13 -23.43 9.29 -19.21
CA ALA A 13 -23.29 10.14 -18.03
C ALA A 13 -22.65 9.29 -16.92
N SER A 14 -21.34 9.42 -16.75
CA SER A 14 -20.62 8.84 -15.63
C SER A 14 -21.14 9.50 -14.36
N ALA A 15 -22.00 8.79 -13.60
CA ALA A 15 -22.21 9.10 -12.20
C ALA A 15 -20.83 9.26 -11.56
N SER A 16 -20.60 10.35 -10.83
CA SER A 16 -19.29 10.60 -10.25
C SER A 16 -18.92 9.42 -9.35
N ALA A 17 -17.70 8.90 -9.49
CA ALA A 17 -17.22 7.77 -8.69
C ALA A 17 -17.30 8.02 -7.17
N ALA A 18 -17.54 9.28 -6.73
CA ALA A 18 -17.73 9.65 -5.34
C ALA A 18 -19.05 9.13 -4.73
N ASP A 19 -20.06 8.81 -5.54
CA ASP A 19 -21.40 8.41 -5.07
C ASP A 19 -21.64 6.88 -5.13
N ALA A 20 -20.68 6.11 -5.61
CA ALA A 20 -20.81 4.66 -5.69
C ALA A 20 -21.00 4.03 -4.30
N ALA A 21 -21.82 2.96 -4.24
CA ALA A 21 -21.96 2.14 -3.04
C ALA A 21 -20.62 1.51 -2.67
N TRP A 22 -20.33 1.44 -1.36
CA TRP A 22 -19.06 0.94 -0.86
C TRP A 22 -19.24 0.21 0.48
N PRO A 23 -18.80 -1.05 0.63
CA PRO A 23 -18.14 -1.91 -0.37
C PRO A 23 -19.05 -2.30 -1.54
N VAL A 24 -18.45 -2.73 -2.65
CA VAL A 24 -19.18 -3.27 -3.81
C VAL A 24 -19.37 -4.78 -3.62
N PRO A 25 -20.56 -5.35 -3.88
CA PRO A 25 -20.75 -6.79 -3.88
C PRO A 25 -19.89 -7.49 -4.94
N VAL A 26 -19.24 -8.59 -4.57
CA VAL A 26 -18.47 -9.41 -5.51
C VAL A 26 -19.43 -10.15 -6.44
N ILE A 27 -19.30 -9.93 -7.74
CA ILE A 27 -20.15 -10.57 -8.76
C ILE A 27 -19.96 -12.09 -8.70
N GLY A 28 -21.06 -12.83 -8.62
CA GLY A 28 -21.05 -14.29 -8.55
C GLY A 28 -20.54 -14.86 -7.22
N PHE A 29 -20.46 -14.03 -6.17
CA PHE A 29 -20.03 -14.48 -4.85
C PHE A 29 -20.93 -15.58 -4.29
N VAL A 30 -20.29 -16.63 -3.78
CA VAL A 30 -20.93 -17.70 -3.01
C VAL A 30 -20.35 -17.65 -1.59
N PRO A 31 -21.18 -17.45 -0.55
CA PRO A 31 -20.71 -17.48 0.83
C PRO A 31 -20.05 -18.83 1.16
N PRO A 32 -18.98 -18.84 1.98
CA PRO A 32 -18.47 -20.09 2.53
C PRO A 32 -19.54 -20.89 3.25
N ALA A 33 -19.52 -22.21 3.01
CA ALA A 33 -20.29 -23.12 3.83
C ALA A 33 -19.77 -23.09 5.28
N ALA A 34 -20.61 -23.48 6.22
CA ALA A 34 -20.21 -23.64 7.62
C ALA A 34 -19.05 -24.64 7.72
N GLY A 35 -17.99 -24.26 8.45
CA GLY A 35 -16.75 -25.04 8.53
C GLY A 35 -15.95 -25.16 7.22
N GLU A 36 -16.25 -24.38 6.19
CA GLU A 36 -15.44 -24.39 4.97
C GLU A 36 -14.14 -23.59 5.15
N HIS A 37 -13.04 -24.29 4.95
CA HIS A 37 -11.69 -23.76 4.98
C HIS A 37 -10.81 -24.40 3.88
N PRO A 38 -9.77 -23.70 3.39
CA PRO A 38 -9.46 -22.30 3.66
C PRO A 38 -10.46 -21.34 2.99
N ARG A 39 -10.60 -20.13 3.54
CA ARG A 39 -11.51 -19.09 3.03
C ARG A 39 -10.98 -17.66 3.09
N LEU A 40 -9.87 -17.40 3.80
CA LEU A 40 -9.37 -16.04 3.99
C LEU A 40 -8.51 -15.56 2.81
N LEU A 41 -7.57 -16.38 2.34
CA LEU A 41 -6.64 -16.00 1.28
C LEU A 41 -7.00 -16.59 -0.08
N LEU A 42 -7.60 -17.77 -0.04
CA LEU A 42 -8.03 -18.59 -1.17
C LEU A 42 -9.14 -19.53 -0.67
N ARG A 43 -9.87 -20.12 -1.60
CA ARG A 43 -10.91 -21.12 -1.33
C ARG A 43 -10.35 -22.52 -1.49
N LYS A 44 -10.98 -23.52 -0.87
CA LYS A 44 -10.61 -24.94 -1.07
C LYS A 44 -10.54 -25.35 -2.55
N ALA A 45 -11.41 -24.79 -3.38
CA ALA A 45 -11.42 -25.01 -4.83
C ALA A 45 -10.16 -24.47 -5.56
N ASP A 46 -9.44 -23.52 -4.98
CA ASP A 46 -8.24 -22.92 -5.57
C ASP A 46 -6.96 -23.75 -5.30
N LEU A 47 -7.01 -24.70 -4.36
CA LEU A 47 -5.85 -25.49 -3.95
C LEU A 47 -5.16 -26.26 -5.09
N PRO A 48 -5.88 -26.90 -6.04
CA PRO A 48 -5.22 -27.53 -7.19
C PRO A 48 -4.40 -26.53 -8.02
N ALA A 49 -4.97 -25.37 -8.33
CA ALA A 49 -4.28 -24.32 -9.09
C ALA A 49 -3.07 -23.76 -8.32
N LEU A 50 -3.19 -23.61 -6.99
CA LEU A 50 -2.08 -23.19 -6.14
C LEU A 50 -0.93 -24.21 -6.14
N ARG A 51 -1.23 -25.50 -6.09
CA ARG A 51 -0.23 -26.58 -6.16
C ARG A 51 0.49 -26.60 -7.51
N GLU A 52 -0.23 -26.39 -8.61
CA GLU A 52 0.40 -26.26 -9.93
C GLU A 52 1.25 -24.99 -10.03
N LYS A 53 0.75 -23.86 -9.51
CA LYS A 53 1.51 -22.61 -9.41
C LYS A 53 2.83 -22.82 -8.66
N ALA A 54 2.82 -23.54 -7.55
CA ALA A 54 3.99 -23.85 -6.75
C ALA A 54 5.07 -24.68 -7.49
N LYS A 55 4.72 -25.35 -8.59
CA LYS A 55 5.67 -26.12 -9.42
C LYS A 55 6.32 -25.27 -10.52
N THR A 56 5.79 -24.09 -10.82
CA THR A 56 6.42 -23.16 -11.78
C THR A 56 7.75 -22.64 -11.23
N PRO A 57 8.68 -22.12 -12.05
CA PRO A 57 9.93 -21.55 -11.54
C PRO A 57 9.72 -20.44 -10.49
N VAL A 58 8.75 -19.55 -10.72
CA VAL A 58 8.37 -18.49 -9.76
C VAL A 58 7.79 -19.09 -8.48
N GLY A 59 6.83 -20.02 -8.60
CA GLY A 59 6.22 -20.63 -7.43
C GLY A 59 7.21 -21.45 -6.60
N ALA A 60 8.11 -22.17 -7.26
CA ALA A 60 9.17 -22.94 -6.63
C ALA A 60 10.14 -22.03 -5.88
N ALA A 61 10.48 -20.86 -6.43
CA ALA A 61 11.30 -19.85 -5.76
C ALA A 61 10.64 -19.29 -4.50
N ILE A 62 9.33 -18.99 -4.56
CA ILE A 62 8.58 -18.53 -3.40
C ILE A 62 8.50 -19.63 -2.33
N VAL A 63 8.26 -20.89 -2.72
CA VAL A 63 8.24 -22.04 -1.79
C VAL A 63 9.62 -22.28 -1.17
N ALA A 64 10.70 -22.18 -1.96
CA ALA A 64 12.06 -22.26 -1.45
C ALA A 64 12.36 -21.15 -0.44
N ARG A 65 11.91 -19.92 -0.73
CA ARG A 65 12.02 -18.80 0.20
C ARG A 65 11.21 -19.02 1.47
N LEU A 66 9.98 -19.54 1.36
CA LEU A 66 9.16 -19.92 2.51
C LEU A 66 9.90 -20.93 3.40
N LYS A 67 10.45 -22.01 2.82
CA LYS A 67 11.22 -23.01 3.56
C LYS A 67 12.45 -22.40 4.23
N TYR A 68 13.17 -21.51 3.54
CA TYR A 68 14.30 -20.78 4.13
C TYR A 68 13.89 -19.97 5.37
N LEU A 69 12.78 -19.24 5.28
CA LEU A 69 12.26 -18.44 6.42
C LEU A 69 11.80 -19.31 7.60
N LEU A 70 11.47 -20.57 7.33
CA LEU A 70 11.13 -21.61 8.32
C LEU A 70 12.35 -22.46 8.74
N GLY A 71 13.59 -21.98 8.53
CA GLY A 71 14.80 -22.70 8.96
C GLY A 71 15.06 -24.00 8.19
N GLY A 72 14.67 -24.04 6.91
CA GLY A 72 14.69 -25.25 6.06
C GLY A 72 13.33 -25.91 5.90
N GLY A 73 12.34 -25.54 6.71
CA GLY A 73 10.93 -25.90 6.54
C GLY A 73 10.53 -27.29 7.00
N GLU A 74 11.45 -28.07 7.57
CA GLU A 74 11.18 -29.46 7.99
C GLU A 74 11.14 -29.65 9.52
N GLN A 75 11.66 -28.70 10.30
CA GLN A 75 11.78 -28.81 11.76
C GLN A 75 11.20 -27.59 12.47
N PHE A 76 10.71 -27.78 13.70
CA PHE A 76 10.27 -26.66 14.54
C PHE A 76 11.48 -25.75 14.88
N PRO A 77 11.33 -24.42 14.87
CA PRO A 77 12.45 -23.52 15.14
C PRO A 77 13.00 -23.71 16.55
N GLU A 78 14.32 -23.89 16.64
CA GLU A 78 15.05 -24.00 17.92
C GLU A 78 15.30 -22.61 18.52
N GLU A 79 15.73 -21.66 17.70
CA GLU A 79 15.99 -20.28 18.09
C GLU A 79 14.69 -19.49 18.25
N LYS A 80 14.54 -18.81 19.39
CA LYS A 80 13.39 -17.99 19.76
C LYS A 80 13.89 -16.67 20.33
N ASN A 81 13.03 -15.66 20.29
CA ASN A 81 13.34 -14.41 20.95
C ASN A 81 13.16 -14.56 22.47
N GLU A 82 14.24 -14.35 23.23
CA GLU A 82 14.24 -14.41 24.69
C GLU A 82 13.98 -13.04 25.34
N ASN A 83 13.97 -11.96 24.56
CA ASN A 83 13.74 -10.62 25.09
C ASN A 83 12.29 -10.48 25.57
N PRO A 84 12.05 -9.72 26.65
CA PRO A 84 10.68 -9.45 27.12
C PRO A 84 9.91 -8.57 26.13
N PRO A 85 8.56 -8.64 26.11
CA PRO A 85 7.75 -7.76 25.28
C PRO A 85 8.01 -6.28 25.57
N ILE A 86 8.05 -5.45 24.53
CA ILE A 86 8.33 -4.02 24.62
C ILE A 86 7.40 -3.24 23.68
N ASN A 87 7.30 -1.93 23.85
CA ASN A 87 6.59 -1.09 22.88
C ASN A 87 7.51 -0.43 21.84
N SER A 88 8.69 0.02 22.26
CA SER A 88 9.60 0.84 21.44
C SER A 88 11.04 0.40 21.66
N GLY A 89 11.88 0.52 20.62
CA GLY A 89 13.28 0.10 20.68
C GLY A 89 13.45 -1.42 20.66
N ALA A 90 12.65 -2.11 19.84
CA ALA A 90 12.80 -3.55 19.57
C ALA A 90 14.24 -3.85 19.10
N LYS A 91 14.81 -4.96 19.59
CA LYS A 91 16.19 -5.37 19.30
C LYS A 91 16.23 -6.65 18.47
N GLY A 92 15.29 -7.56 18.73
CA GLY A 92 15.20 -8.87 18.11
C GLY A 92 15.09 -8.89 16.58
N PRO A 93 14.50 -7.89 15.89
CA PRO A 93 14.44 -7.91 14.43
C PRO A 93 15.81 -8.04 13.75
N ASP A 94 16.84 -7.39 14.30
CA ASP A 94 18.20 -7.37 13.76
C ASP A 94 19.11 -8.45 14.37
N GLN A 95 18.72 -9.06 15.50
CA GLN A 95 19.54 -10.04 16.22
C GLN A 95 19.31 -11.48 15.72
N LEU A 96 18.09 -11.80 15.32
CA LEU A 96 17.69 -13.15 14.96
C LEU A 96 17.84 -13.40 13.46
N LYS A 97 18.32 -14.58 13.06
CA LYS A 97 18.46 -14.93 11.65
C LYS A 97 17.13 -15.45 11.08
N PRO A 98 16.95 -15.45 9.75
CA PRO A 98 15.87 -16.22 9.12
C PRO A 98 15.87 -17.67 9.61
N GLY A 99 14.69 -18.19 9.93
CA GLY A 99 14.50 -19.50 10.57
C GLY A 99 14.32 -19.47 12.10
N ALA A 100 14.65 -18.36 12.78
CA ALA A 100 14.22 -18.15 14.15
C ALA A 100 12.70 -17.96 14.23
N PHE A 101 12.09 -18.38 15.34
CA PHE A 101 10.63 -18.34 15.50
C PHE A 101 10.04 -16.93 15.30
N THR A 102 8.95 -16.88 14.55
CA THR A 102 8.06 -15.71 14.39
C THR A 102 6.63 -16.15 14.56
N VAL A 103 5.72 -15.24 14.90
CA VAL A 103 4.28 -15.54 14.98
C VAL A 103 3.71 -16.00 13.63
N GLY A 104 4.37 -15.65 12.51
CA GLY A 104 4.03 -16.08 11.16
C GLY A 104 4.35 -17.55 10.85
N HIS A 105 5.13 -18.26 11.69
CA HIS A 105 5.54 -19.65 11.42
C HIS A 105 4.36 -20.60 11.27
N GLY A 106 3.29 -20.42 12.06
CA GLY A 106 2.08 -21.22 11.96
C GLY A 106 1.49 -21.18 10.55
N ALA A 107 1.38 -19.98 9.96
CA ALA A 107 0.87 -19.81 8.60
C ALA A 107 1.82 -20.42 7.56
N GLY A 108 3.14 -20.28 7.76
CA GLY A 108 4.13 -20.87 6.86
C GLY A 108 4.05 -22.39 6.78
N TYR A 109 4.00 -23.07 7.93
CA TYR A 109 3.81 -24.51 7.96
C TYR A 109 2.44 -24.93 7.45
N ALA A 110 1.38 -24.17 7.74
CA ALA A 110 0.05 -24.43 7.21
C ALA A 110 0.02 -24.40 5.67
N MET A 111 0.74 -23.47 5.04
CA MET A 111 0.89 -23.46 3.59
C MET A 111 1.64 -24.69 3.07
N LEU A 112 2.71 -25.14 3.74
CA LEU A 112 3.40 -26.38 3.36
C LEU A 112 2.48 -27.61 3.48
N TRP A 113 1.58 -27.65 4.49
CA TRP A 113 0.54 -28.67 4.56
C TRP A 113 -0.39 -28.60 3.34
N GLN A 114 -0.90 -27.43 2.99
CA GLN A 114 -1.79 -27.27 1.84
C GLN A 114 -1.15 -27.71 0.51
N LEU A 115 0.14 -27.47 0.34
CA LEU A 115 0.89 -27.86 -0.86
C LEU A 115 1.17 -29.36 -0.93
N THR A 116 1.36 -30.04 0.20
CA THR A 116 1.90 -31.41 0.23
C THR A 116 0.96 -32.47 0.79
N GLY A 117 -0.06 -32.07 1.55
CA GLY A 117 -0.95 -32.96 2.31
C GLY A 117 -0.28 -33.67 3.51
N LYS A 118 0.99 -33.40 3.82
CA LYS A 118 1.72 -34.08 4.90
C LYS A 118 1.28 -33.56 6.27
N ALA A 119 0.73 -34.44 7.11
CA ALA A 119 0.27 -34.11 8.46
C ALA A 119 1.35 -33.46 9.35
N HIS A 120 2.62 -33.84 9.15
CA HIS A 120 3.77 -33.24 9.82
C HIS A 120 3.76 -31.70 9.81
N TYR A 121 3.44 -31.07 8.67
CA TYR A 121 3.43 -29.61 8.61
C TYR A 121 2.24 -29.01 9.36
N ALA A 122 1.08 -29.67 9.37
CA ALA A 122 -0.04 -29.23 10.20
C ALA A 122 0.29 -29.35 11.70
N ASP A 123 1.04 -30.37 12.11
CA ASP A 123 1.54 -30.51 13.48
C ASP A 123 2.54 -29.42 13.86
N LEU A 124 3.45 -29.06 12.96
CA LEU A 124 4.36 -27.92 13.18
C LEU A 124 3.60 -26.60 13.30
N ALA A 125 2.60 -26.39 12.44
CA ALA A 125 1.73 -25.21 12.52
C ALA A 125 0.97 -25.14 13.86
N ARG A 126 0.46 -26.28 14.35
CA ARG A 126 -0.18 -26.40 15.66
C ARG A 126 0.77 -25.99 16.78
N LYS A 127 1.97 -26.58 16.82
CA LYS A 127 3.02 -26.24 17.81
C LYS A 127 3.36 -24.75 17.79
N SER A 128 3.36 -24.13 16.62
CA SER A 128 3.59 -22.69 16.50
C SER A 128 2.48 -21.90 17.16
N LEU A 129 1.20 -22.26 16.94
CA LEU A 129 0.08 -21.57 17.60
C LEU A 129 0.07 -21.79 19.11
N ASP A 130 0.38 -23.00 19.59
CA ASP A 130 0.50 -23.27 21.03
C ASP A 130 1.53 -22.35 21.69
N LEU A 131 2.67 -22.15 21.01
CA LEU A 131 3.73 -21.25 21.47
C LEU A 131 3.31 -19.77 21.41
N VAL A 132 2.56 -19.35 20.38
CA VAL A 132 1.96 -18.01 20.31
C VAL A 132 1.00 -17.79 21.48
N PHE A 133 0.08 -18.73 21.73
CA PHE A 133 -0.91 -18.63 22.80
C PHE A 133 -0.29 -18.70 24.20
N SER A 134 0.84 -19.37 24.37
CA SER A 134 1.62 -19.33 25.61
C SER A 134 2.34 -18.00 25.84
N GLY A 135 2.28 -17.07 24.89
CA GLY A 135 2.81 -15.71 25.02
C GLY A 135 4.23 -15.52 24.51
N GLN A 136 4.79 -16.49 23.77
CA GLN A 136 6.07 -16.30 23.09
C GLN A 136 6.01 -15.02 22.24
N VAL A 137 6.99 -14.15 22.45
CA VAL A 137 7.12 -12.94 21.63
C VAL A 137 7.62 -13.32 20.24
N ASP A 138 7.20 -12.55 19.26
CA ASP A 138 7.76 -12.60 17.92
C ASP A 138 9.27 -12.28 17.94
N ARG A 139 9.94 -12.49 16.81
CA ARG A 139 11.27 -11.94 16.58
C ARG A 139 11.34 -10.43 16.83
N ASP A 140 10.24 -9.71 16.62
CA ASP A 140 10.04 -8.34 17.07
C ASP A 140 9.28 -8.31 18.40
N GLU A 141 9.93 -7.89 19.48
CA GLU A 141 9.36 -7.91 20.85
C GLU A 141 8.05 -7.12 21.00
N ARG A 142 7.72 -6.28 20.02
CA ARG A 142 6.47 -5.52 20.01
C ARG A 142 5.26 -6.37 19.67
N TYR A 143 5.45 -7.54 19.08
CA TYR A 143 4.40 -8.45 18.62
C TYR A 143 4.33 -9.67 19.56
N SER A 144 3.19 -9.82 20.21
CA SER A 144 2.90 -10.94 21.11
C SER A 144 1.40 -11.10 21.25
N TRP A 145 0.94 -12.34 21.45
CA TRP A 145 -0.47 -12.63 21.71
C TRP A 145 -0.94 -12.07 23.06
N LEU A 146 -0.15 -12.29 24.13
CA LEU A 146 -0.56 -11.98 25.49
C LEU A 146 -0.18 -10.56 25.95
N LYS A 147 0.94 -10.02 25.45
CA LYS A 147 1.47 -8.71 25.87
C LYS A 147 2.04 -7.92 24.69
N PRO A 148 1.22 -7.56 23.69
CA PRO A 148 1.71 -6.76 22.56
C PRO A 148 2.16 -5.37 23.05
N GLY A 149 3.07 -4.71 22.32
CA GLY A 149 3.52 -3.36 22.66
C GLY A 149 2.37 -2.35 22.70
N THR A 150 1.52 -2.39 21.68
CA THR A 150 0.25 -1.65 21.53
C THR A 150 -0.79 -2.54 20.85
N GLY A 151 -2.06 -2.13 20.82
CA GLY A 151 -3.11 -2.91 20.15
C GLY A 151 -2.94 -3.07 18.64
N PHE A 152 -2.18 -2.20 17.97
CA PHE A 152 -2.01 -2.33 16.51
C PHE A 152 -1.02 -3.43 16.18
N ARG A 153 -0.08 -3.72 17.09
CA ARG A 153 0.85 -4.85 16.94
C ARG A 153 0.11 -6.18 17.01
N LEU A 154 -0.94 -6.25 17.83
CA LEU A 154 -1.80 -7.42 17.93
C LEU A 154 -2.46 -7.77 16.59
N SER A 155 -2.69 -6.80 15.71
CA SER A 155 -3.27 -7.03 14.38
C SER A 155 -2.46 -7.98 13.50
N GLY A 156 -1.13 -7.80 13.45
CA GLY A 156 -0.25 -8.72 12.72
C GLY A 156 -0.26 -10.13 13.33
N VAL A 157 -0.36 -10.22 14.66
CA VAL A 157 -0.48 -11.51 15.36
C VAL A 157 -1.83 -12.18 15.05
N HIS A 158 -2.94 -11.44 15.11
CA HIS A 158 -4.26 -11.94 14.73
C HIS A 158 -4.29 -12.42 13.28
N GLN A 159 -3.66 -11.67 12.36
CA GLN A 159 -3.53 -12.08 10.97
C GLN A 159 -2.76 -13.40 10.83
N ALA A 160 -1.62 -13.55 11.50
CA ALA A 160 -0.82 -14.76 11.45
C ALA A 160 -1.57 -15.98 12.01
N VAL A 161 -2.24 -15.82 13.16
CA VAL A 161 -3.05 -16.86 13.80
C VAL A 161 -4.24 -17.24 12.93
N ALA A 162 -4.97 -16.25 12.41
CA ALA A 162 -6.13 -16.45 11.54
C ALA A 162 -5.77 -17.23 10.29
N VAL A 163 -4.68 -16.84 9.61
CA VAL A 163 -4.21 -17.53 8.40
C VAL A 163 -3.74 -18.95 8.71
N ALA A 164 -3.01 -19.16 9.82
CA ALA A 164 -2.60 -20.49 10.24
C ALA A 164 -3.80 -21.42 10.50
N TYR A 165 -4.80 -20.93 11.25
CA TYR A 165 -6.02 -21.67 11.54
C TYR A 165 -6.80 -22.01 10.27
N ASP A 166 -7.07 -20.99 9.44
CA ASP A 166 -7.80 -21.14 8.19
C ASP A 166 -7.11 -22.13 7.24
N LEU A 167 -5.79 -22.04 7.13
CA LEU A 167 -5.01 -22.92 6.28
C LEU A 167 -4.79 -24.30 6.89
N CYS A 168 -5.07 -24.59 8.17
CA CYS A 168 -4.87 -25.91 8.81
C CYS A 168 -6.15 -26.59 9.30
N TYR A 169 -7.31 -25.95 9.15
CA TYR A 169 -8.58 -26.39 9.74
C TYR A 169 -8.86 -27.88 9.55
N ASP A 170 -8.88 -28.39 8.31
CA ASP A 170 -9.23 -29.80 8.05
C ASP A 170 -8.19 -30.80 8.57
N ALA A 171 -6.96 -30.37 8.88
CA ALA A 171 -5.92 -31.24 9.42
C ALA A 171 -5.97 -31.35 10.94
N TRP A 172 -6.60 -30.40 11.64
CA TRP A 172 -6.57 -30.36 13.09
C TRP A 172 -7.78 -31.07 13.72
N PRO A 173 -7.55 -31.81 14.83
CA PRO A 173 -8.62 -32.39 15.63
C PRO A 173 -9.69 -31.37 16.04
N ASP A 174 -10.94 -31.83 16.17
CA ASP A 174 -12.10 -30.97 16.48
C ASP A 174 -11.95 -30.22 17.82
N ASP A 175 -11.42 -30.89 18.84
CA ASP A 175 -11.13 -30.30 20.15
C ASP A 175 -10.09 -29.17 20.04
N TYR A 176 -9.03 -29.38 19.26
CA TYR A 176 -8.03 -28.34 19.02
C TYR A 176 -8.62 -27.16 18.25
N ARG A 177 -9.42 -27.41 17.20
CA ARG A 177 -10.09 -26.34 16.46
C ARG A 177 -10.98 -25.48 17.37
N ARG A 178 -11.71 -26.11 18.29
CA ARG A 178 -12.53 -25.39 19.29
C ARG A 178 -11.69 -24.59 20.27
N GLU A 179 -10.54 -25.09 20.67
CA GLU A 179 -9.62 -24.31 21.53
C GLU A 179 -9.07 -23.10 20.77
N VAL A 180 -8.71 -23.21 19.50
CA VAL A 180 -8.29 -22.05 18.70
C VAL A 180 -9.42 -21.01 18.58
N VAL A 181 -10.65 -21.46 18.30
CA VAL A 181 -11.84 -20.58 18.27
C VAL A 181 -12.01 -19.87 19.61
N LYS A 182 -11.90 -20.61 20.73
CA LYS A 182 -11.98 -20.04 22.07
C LYS A 182 -10.88 -19.03 22.35
N GLN A 183 -9.62 -19.32 21.99
CA GLN A 183 -8.50 -18.39 22.13
C GLN A 183 -8.76 -17.09 21.37
N ILE A 184 -9.16 -17.17 20.10
CA ILE A 184 -9.46 -16.00 19.27
C ILE A 184 -10.62 -15.18 19.87
N GLN A 185 -11.73 -15.83 20.25
CA GLN A 185 -12.89 -15.12 20.81
C GLN A 185 -12.62 -14.49 22.18
N ALA A 186 -11.82 -15.15 23.01
CA ALA A 186 -11.46 -14.68 24.34
C ALA A 186 -10.25 -13.73 24.34
N SER A 187 -9.63 -13.49 23.18
CA SER A 187 -8.49 -12.58 23.04
C SER A 187 -8.84 -11.19 23.57
N ALA A 188 -8.26 -10.86 24.71
CA ALA A 188 -8.40 -9.57 25.38
C ALA A 188 -7.10 -9.18 26.11
N PRO A 189 -5.91 -9.27 25.47
CA PRO A 189 -4.65 -8.99 26.14
C PRO A 189 -4.56 -7.52 26.57
N THR A 190 -3.72 -7.24 27.56
CA THR A 190 -3.37 -5.86 27.92
C THR A 190 -2.03 -5.53 27.28
N ALA A 191 -1.98 -4.48 26.45
CA ALA A 191 -0.72 -4.05 25.83
C ALA A 191 0.19 -3.33 26.83
N ILE A 192 1.50 -3.31 26.54
CA ILE A 192 2.52 -2.63 27.36
C ILE A 192 2.18 -1.13 27.56
N GLN A 193 1.62 -0.46 26.54
CA GLN A 193 1.23 0.96 26.62
C GLN A 193 -0.30 1.22 26.67
N ALA A 194 -1.13 0.19 26.87
CA ALA A 194 -2.58 0.38 26.95
C ALA A 194 -3.08 0.20 28.39
N ASN A 195 -4.03 1.06 28.78
CA ASN A 195 -4.82 0.86 29.97
C ASN A 195 -6.08 0.08 29.58
N GLY A 196 -6.14 -1.20 29.94
CA GLY A 196 -7.32 -2.06 29.75
C GLY A 196 -7.18 -3.14 28.66
N PRO A 197 -8.16 -4.06 28.59
CA PRO A 197 -8.16 -5.18 27.66
C PRO A 197 -8.37 -4.74 26.20
N LEU A 198 -7.62 -5.34 25.29
CA LEU A 198 -7.75 -5.19 23.84
C LEU A 198 -8.71 -6.24 23.28
N THR A 199 -10.01 -6.08 23.53
CA THR A 199 -11.02 -7.01 22.99
C THR A 199 -11.24 -6.81 21.50
N LEU A 200 -11.79 -7.83 20.82
CA LEU A 200 -12.12 -7.72 19.38
C LEU A 200 -13.08 -6.56 19.08
N GLU A 201 -14.05 -6.27 19.95
CA GLU A 201 -14.98 -5.15 19.81
C GLU A 201 -14.26 -3.80 19.86
N MET A 202 -13.36 -3.64 20.83
CA MET A 202 -12.57 -2.42 20.99
C MET A 202 -11.69 -2.18 19.76
N LEU A 203 -11.07 -3.24 19.25
CA LEU A 203 -10.22 -3.18 18.06
C LEU A 203 -11.03 -2.90 16.79
N ALA A 204 -12.19 -3.53 16.62
CA ALA A 204 -13.09 -3.33 15.48
C ALA A 204 -13.57 -1.87 15.34
N GLY A 205 -13.73 -1.15 16.45
CA GLY A 205 -14.06 0.28 16.47
C GLY A 205 -12.87 1.23 16.31
N GLY A 206 -11.64 0.71 16.14
CA GLY A 206 -10.41 1.52 16.11
C GLY A 206 -9.94 2.02 17.48
N GLY A 207 -10.54 1.51 18.56
CA GLY A 207 -10.23 1.88 19.94
C GLY A 207 -10.51 3.35 20.24
N LYS A 208 -9.55 4.02 20.88
CA LYS A 208 -9.62 5.45 21.24
C LYS A 208 -9.04 6.38 20.17
N TYR A 209 -8.54 5.82 19.06
CA TYR A 209 -7.78 6.57 18.09
C TYR A 209 -8.72 7.20 17.04
N PRO A 210 -8.40 8.38 16.51
CA PRO A 210 -9.11 8.91 15.35
C PRO A 210 -8.71 8.16 14.08
N ALA A 211 -9.55 8.20 13.05
CA ALA A 211 -9.30 7.54 11.75
C ALA A 211 -7.98 7.96 11.09
N GLY A 212 -7.51 9.18 11.34
CA GLY A 212 -6.21 9.67 10.86
C GLY A 212 -5.00 9.09 11.60
N SER A 213 -5.17 8.24 12.61
CA SER A 213 -4.06 7.58 13.31
C SER A 213 -3.70 6.25 12.66
N ASN A 214 -2.40 5.96 12.53
CA ASN A 214 -1.95 4.63 12.11
C ASN A 214 -2.43 3.48 13.01
N HIS A 215 -2.75 3.75 14.28
CA HIS A 215 -3.33 2.75 15.16
C HIS A 215 -4.75 2.35 14.71
N PHE A 216 -5.56 3.29 14.25
CA PHE A 216 -6.97 3.03 13.92
C PHE A 216 -7.12 1.93 12.88
N GLY A 217 -6.49 2.09 11.72
CA GLY A 217 -6.61 1.13 10.62
C GLY A 217 -6.08 -0.25 10.98
N ALA A 218 -4.94 -0.31 11.68
CA ALA A 218 -4.37 -1.58 12.09
C ALA A 218 -5.22 -2.29 13.17
N TYR A 219 -5.83 -1.56 14.12
CA TYR A 219 -6.75 -2.15 15.10
C TYR A 219 -7.93 -2.84 14.42
N VAL A 220 -8.58 -2.13 13.50
CA VAL A 220 -9.75 -2.62 12.74
C VAL A 220 -9.40 -3.91 11.98
N ALA A 221 -8.21 -3.95 11.40
CA ALA A 221 -7.76 -5.08 10.60
C ALA A 221 -7.68 -6.41 11.35
N GLY A 222 -7.08 -6.37 12.55
CA GLY A 222 -6.87 -7.57 13.37
C GLY A 222 -8.18 -8.20 13.79
N ALA A 223 -9.12 -7.37 14.26
CA ALA A 223 -10.45 -7.82 14.65
C ALA A 223 -11.24 -8.43 13.50
N GLY A 224 -11.21 -7.80 12.32
CA GLY A 224 -11.90 -8.31 11.14
C GLY A 224 -11.38 -9.66 10.67
N LEU A 225 -10.05 -9.83 10.61
CA LEU A 225 -9.44 -11.10 10.21
C LEU A 225 -9.72 -12.20 11.23
N ALA A 226 -9.56 -11.90 12.52
CA ALA A 226 -9.88 -12.82 13.60
C ALA A 226 -11.34 -13.29 13.52
N ALA A 227 -12.29 -12.37 13.35
CA ALA A 227 -13.71 -12.70 13.26
C ALA A 227 -14.05 -13.50 11.99
N LEU A 228 -13.52 -13.14 10.83
CA LEU A 228 -13.71 -13.90 9.59
C LEU A 228 -13.13 -15.32 9.68
N ALA A 229 -12.02 -15.49 10.42
CA ALA A 229 -11.35 -16.78 10.54
C ALA A 229 -12.22 -17.82 11.23
N ILE A 230 -13.06 -17.44 12.19
CA ILE A 230 -13.81 -18.38 13.04
C ILE A 230 -15.34 -18.33 12.87
N ARG A 231 -15.86 -17.40 12.07
CA ARG A 231 -17.32 -17.26 11.86
C ARG A 231 -17.91 -18.52 11.21
N GLY A 232 -18.96 -19.06 11.79
CA GLY A 232 -19.62 -20.29 11.33
C GLY A 232 -18.91 -21.57 11.77
N ASP A 233 -17.90 -21.48 12.65
CA ASP A 233 -17.20 -22.65 13.18
C ASP A 233 -17.78 -23.15 14.51
N PRO A 234 -17.63 -24.46 14.82
CA PRO A 234 -18.12 -25.00 16.08
C PRO A 234 -17.51 -24.28 17.30
N GLY A 235 -18.37 -23.74 18.16
CA GLY A 235 -17.97 -22.97 19.35
C GLY A 235 -17.84 -21.47 19.13
N ALA A 236 -18.05 -20.98 17.89
CA ALA A 236 -18.11 -19.56 17.59
C ALA A 236 -19.47 -18.94 17.99
N ASP A 237 -19.42 -17.70 18.48
CA ASP A 237 -20.58 -16.84 18.71
C ASP A 237 -20.82 -15.96 17.49
N ASP A 238 -21.49 -16.53 16.48
CA ASP A 238 -21.71 -15.86 15.20
C ASP A 238 -22.52 -14.56 15.32
N GLY A 239 -23.38 -14.46 16.32
CA GLY A 239 -24.14 -13.23 16.60
C GLY A 239 -23.21 -12.10 17.04
N ARG A 240 -22.24 -12.40 17.92
CA ARG A 240 -21.19 -11.46 18.33
C ARG A 240 -20.24 -11.15 17.18
N LEU A 241 -19.77 -12.17 16.45
CA LEU A 241 -18.82 -12.00 15.35
C LEU A 241 -19.41 -11.17 14.20
N SER A 242 -20.69 -11.33 13.90
CA SER A 242 -21.38 -10.52 12.88
C SER A 242 -21.40 -9.03 13.27
N LYS A 243 -21.71 -8.70 14.53
CA LYS A 243 -21.66 -7.31 15.03
C LYS A 243 -20.24 -6.72 14.97
N ILE A 244 -19.22 -7.52 15.26
CA ILE A 244 -17.81 -7.13 15.11
C ILE A 244 -17.53 -6.80 13.64
N LEU A 245 -17.95 -7.64 12.70
CA LEU A 245 -17.73 -7.41 11.26
C LEU A 245 -18.51 -6.21 10.71
N ASP A 246 -19.72 -5.96 11.21
CA ASP A 246 -20.48 -4.76 10.88
C ASP A 246 -19.76 -3.50 11.37
N THR A 247 -19.23 -3.54 12.60
CA THR A 247 -18.40 -2.46 13.16
C THR A 247 -17.13 -2.25 12.34
N VAL A 248 -16.46 -3.33 11.92
CA VAL A 248 -15.31 -3.27 11.01
C VAL A 248 -15.70 -2.59 9.70
N GLY A 249 -16.86 -2.90 9.14
CA GLY A 249 -17.38 -2.23 7.94
C GLY A 249 -17.52 -0.72 8.12
N VAL A 250 -18.15 -0.27 9.21
CA VAL A 250 -18.28 1.17 9.54
C VAL A 250 -16.91 1.83 9.73
N SER A 251 -16.01 1.16 10.44
CA SER A 251 -14.66 1.67 10.67
C SER A 251 -13.83 1.75 9.39
N LEU A 252 -13.95 0.79 8.46
CA LEU A 252 -13.28 0.85 7.16
C LEU A 252 -13.77 2.05 6.33
N VAL A 253 -15.09 2.32 6.31
CA VAL A 253 -15.62 3.55 5.67
C VAL A 253 -14.98 4.79 6.31
N THR A 254 -14.96 4.86 7.64
CA THR A 254 -14.41 6.01 8.37
C THR A 254 -12.92 6.17 8.09
N LEU A 255 -12.15 5.08 8.12
CA LEU A 255 -10.73 5.09 7.83
C LEU A 255 -10.47 5.63 6.42
N TYR A 256 -11.16 5.14 5.40
CA TYR A 256 -10.84 5.53 4.04
C TYR A 256 -11.48 6.85 3.57
N THR A 257 -12.42 7.40 4.33
CA THR A 257 -13.05 8.71 4.02
C THR A 257 -12.56 9.84 4.93
N GLN A 258 -11.88 9.52 6.03
CA GLN A 258 -11.38 10.51 6.99
C GLN A 258 -9.90 10.33 7.33
N GLY A 259 -9.41 9.09 7.37
CA GLY A 259 -8.01 8.77 7.64
C GLY A 259 -7.15 8.81 6.39
N TYR A 260 -7.62 8.16 5.33
CA TYR A 260 -7.18 8.37 3.96
C TYR A 260 -8.15 9.33 3.26
N GLY A 261 -7.64 10.03 2.25
CA GLY A 261 -8.48 10.78 1.33
C GLY A 261 -8.80 10.02 0.04
N ASP A 262 -9.54 10.68 -0.82
CA ASP A 262 -9.98 10.20 -2.14
C ASP A 262 -8.82 10.05 -3.14
N GLY A 263 -7.64 10.59 -2.85
CA GLY A 263 -6.40 10.38 -3.60
C GLY A 263 -5.47 9.36 -2.95
N GLY A 264 -5.86 8.74 -1.82
CA GLY A 264 -5.07 7.73 -1.12
C GLY A 264 -4.00 8.28 -0.19
N TRP A 265 -3.92 9.60 0.02
CA TRP A 265 -3.00 10.17 1.00
C TRP A 265 -3.50 9.93 2.41
N PHE A 266 -2.59 9.62 3.34
CA PHE A 266 -2.93 9.37 4.75
C PHE A 266 -2.69 10.60 5.62
N ALA A 267 -3.61 10.87 6.55
CA ALA A 267 -3.59 12.05 7.42
C ALA A 267 -2.27 12.28 8.19
N GLU A 268 -1.57 11.21 8.62
CA GLU A 268 -0.26 11.31 9.29
C GLU A 268 0.92 11.36 8.32
N GLY A 269 0.71 10.99 7.07
CA GLY A 269 1.71 10.92 6.02
C GLY A 269 2.40 9.56 5.87
N SER A 270 3.52 9.60 5.17
CA SER A 270 4.09 8.48 4.42
C SER A 270 4.80 7.40 5.25
N GLY A 271 5.08 7.61 6.53
CA GLY A 271 5.59 6.54 7.41
C GLY A 271 4.47 5.78 8.12
N SER A 272 3.52 6.56 8.65
CA SER A 272 2.36 6.07 9.38
C SER A 272 1.36 5.30 8.52
N ASP A 273 1.21 5.66 7.25
CA ASP A 273 0.31 5.01 6.30
C ASP A 273 0.59 3.49 6.14
N LYS A 274 1.86 3.09 6.07
CA LYS A 274 2.29 1.69 5.98
C LYS A 274 1.88 0.94 7.24
N THR A 275 2.04 1.56 8.40
CA THR A 275 1.61 0.96 9.68
C THR A 275 0.09 0.85 9.77
N ALA A 276 -0.66 1.77 9.16
CA ALA A 276 -2.11 1.69 9.10
C ALA A 276 -2.63 0.61 8.14
N LEU A 277 -1.84 0.28 7.11
CA LEU A 277 -2.26 -0.56 5.98
C LEU A 277 -1.74 -2.01 6.04
N LEU A 278 -0.47 -2.19 6.40
CA LEU A 278 0.24 -3.46 6.23
C LEU A 278 -0.05 -4.47 7.33
N PRO A 279 -0.09 -4.09 8.63
CA PRO A 279 -0.60 -4.98 9.67
C PRO A 279 -2.09 -5.24 9.44
N GLY A 280 -2.41 -6.43 8.93
CA GLY A 280 -3.77 -6.94 8.75
C GLY A 280 -4.56 -6.34 7.59
N GLN A 281 -4.52 -5.02 7.35
CA GLN A 281 -5.52 -4.33 6.52
C GLN A 281 -5.55 -4.84 5.07
N ALA A 282 -4.39 -4.95 4.44
CA ALA A 282 -4.21 -5.56 3.12
C ALA A 282 -4.78 -6.99 3.05
N GLY A 283 -4.54 -7.80 4.08
CA GLY A 283 -5.08 -9.16 4.18
C GLY A 283 -6.58 -9.18 4.43
N LEU A 284 -7.10 -8.26 5.25
CA LEU A 284 -8.51 -8.16 5.61
C LEU A 284 -9.37 -7.87 4.38
N VAL A 285 -9.01 -6.89 3.56
CA VAL A 285 -9.80 -6.55 2.37
C VAL A 285 -9.82 -7.68 1.34
N GLN A 286 -8.72 -8.45 1.22
CA GLN A 286 -8.71 -9.69 0.43
C GLN A 286 -9.67 -10.74 1.03
N ALA A 287 -9.62 -10.93 2.35
CA ALA A 287 -10.47 -11.89 3.05
C ALA A 287 -11.95 -11.52 3.00
N LEU A 288 -12.31 -10.24 3.14
CA LEU A 288 -13.68 -9.75 2.99
C LEU A 288 -14.24 -10.04 1.59
N ARG A 289 -13.40 -9.93 0.56
CA ARG A 289 -13.80 -10.27 -0.81
C ARG A 289 -14.10 -11.77 -0.96
N LEU A 290 -13.28 -12.62 -0.35
CA LEU A 290 -13.35 -14.09 -0.52
C LEU A 290 -14.31 -14.79 0.45
N ALA A 291 -14.51 -14.25 1.64
CA ALA A 291 -15.29 -14.86 2.71
C ALA A 291 -16.61 -14.13 2.99
N ASP A 292 -16.75 -12.87 2.58
CA ASP A 292 -17.92 -12.04 2.87
C ASP A 292 -18.52 -11.35 1.63
N GLY A 293 -17.92 -11.53 0.45
CA GLY A 293 -18.42 -10.99 -0.81
C GLY A 293 -18.36 -9.47 -0.91
N LYS A 294 -17.50 -8.83 -0.09
CA LYS A 294 -17.37 -7.36 -0.01
C LYS A 294 -16.06 -6.92 -0.64
N ASP A 295 -16.13 -6.32 -1.83
CA ASP A 295 -14.99 -5.72 -2.50
C ASP A 295 -14.83 -4.24 -2.10
N TRP A 296 -13.72 -3.93 -1.46
CA TRP A 296 -13.39 -2.57 -1.04
C TRP A 296 -12.55 -1.81 -2.07
N MET A 297 -12.02 -2.48 -3.09
CA MET A 297 -11.13 -1.87 -4.08
C MET A 297 -11.82 -1.37 -5.34
N GLU A 298 -13.08 -1.74 -5.54
CA GLU A 298 -13.91 -1.24 -6.63
C GLU A 298 -15.03 -0.33 -6.09
N GLY A 299 -15.68 0.42 -6.98
CA GLY A 299 -16.71 1.40 -6.64
C GLY A 299 -16.15 2.78 -6.35
N ARG A 300 -15.43 2.94 -5.23
CA ARG A 300 -14.78 4.20 -4.84
C ARG A 300 -13.26 4.12 -4.97
N PRO A 301 -12.57 5.22 -5.36
CA PRO A 301 -11.12 5.19 -5.56
C PRO A 301 -10.34 5.11 -4.24
N ASN A 302 -10.91 5.55 -3.12
CA ASN A 302 -10.23 5.78 -1.84
C ASN A 302 -9.35 4.61 -1.36
N ALA A 303 -9.92 3.40 -1.18
CA ALA A 303 -9.09 2.27 -0.72
C ALA A 303 -8.07 1.90 -1.78
N ARG A 304 -8.48 1.66 -3.04
CA ARG A 304 -7.54 1.30 -4.13
C ARG A 304 -6.36 2.27 -4.18
N LEU A 305 -6.61 3.58 -4.13
CA LEU A 305 -5.55 4.59 -4.11
C LEU A 305 -4.76 4.60 -2.80
N ALA A 306 -5.36 4.30 -1.64
CA ALA A 306 -4.60 4.12 -0.41
C ALA A 306 -3.52 3.03 -0.56
N PHE A 307 -3.74 2.00 -1.38
CA PHE A 307 -2.72 1.00 -1.70
C PHE A 307 -1.75 1.48 -2.78
N LEU A 308 -2.27 2.04 -3.88
CA LEU A 308 -1.45 2.43 -5.04
C LEU A 308 -0.58 3.66 -4.80
N PHE A 309 -1.03 4.62 -3.99
CA PHE A 309 -0.34 5.92 -3.83
C PHE A 309 1.13 5.76 -3.44
N LYS A 310 1.45 4.79 -2.59
CA LYS A 310 2.84 4.53 -2.16
C LYS A 310 3.76 4.07 -3.29
N VAL A 311 3.23 3.30 -4.24
CA VAL A 311 4.02 2.81 -5.37
C VAL A 311 4.10 3.84 -6.49
N LEU A 312 3.11 4.76 -6.59
CA LEU A 312 3.17 5.90 -7.51
C LEU A 312 4.35 6.84 -7.19
N GLU A 313 4.71 6.96 -5.91
CA GLU A 313 5.83 7.78 -5.42
C GLU A 313 7.21 7.11 -5.52
N MET A 314 7.29 5.81 -5.85
CA MET A 314 8.55 5.09 -5.85
C MET A 314 9.44 5.54 -7.01
N MET A 315 10.68 5.89 -6.68
CA MET A 315 11.70 6.29 -7.63
C MET A 315 12.88 5.34 -7.49
N PRO A 316 13.15 4.46 -8.48
CA PRO A 316 14.33 3.61 -8.42
C PRO A 316 15.60 4.46 -8.58
N THR A 317 16.68 4.01 -7.97
CA THR A 317 18.05 4.50 -8.19
C THR A 317 18.95 3.29 -8.43
N ALA A 318 20.22 3.51 -8.78
CA ALA A 318 21.20 2.43 -8.88
C ALA A 318 21.25 1.50 -7.64
N THR A 319 21.16 2.06 -6.42
CA THR A 319 21.41 1.33 -5.16
C THR A 319 20.18 1.03 -4.33
N GLU A 320 19.07 1.75 -4.52
CA GLU A 320 17.86 1.62 -3.70
C GLU A 320 16.60 2.10 -4.43
N VAL A 321 15.45 1.94 -3.79
CA VAL A 321 14.22 2.64 -4.18
C VAL A 321 13.94 3.72 -3.16
N SER A 322 13.80 4.95 -3.64
CA SER A 322 13.55 6.13 -2.82
C SER A 322 12.12 6.66 -3.06
N ARG A 323 11.69 7.61 -2.22
CA ARG A 323 10.46 8.39 -2.38
C ARG A 323 10.58 9.77 -1.70
N PRO A 324 9.75 10.75 -2.09
CA PRO A 324 9.50 11.98 -1.34
C PRO A 324 9.17 11.73 0.14
N ALA A 325 9.91 12.34 1.06
CA ALA A 325 9.80 12.09 2.50
C ALA A 325 8.84 13.11 3.16
N ARG A 326 7.64 12.67 3.55
CA ARG A 326 6.59 13.59 4.03
C ARG A 326 5.77 13.04 5.21
N GLY A 327 5.51 13.90 6.19
CA GLY A 327 4.69 13.57 7.36
C GLY A 327 5.45 12.87 8.49
N HIS A 328 4.73 12.13 9.32
CA HIS A 328 5.29 11.46 10.49
C HIS A 328 6.04 10.21 10.07
N TYR A 329 7.11 9.87 10.81
CA TYR A 329 7.93 8.70 10.53
C TYR A 329 8.37 8.61 9.06
N ALA A 330 8.50 9.75 8.38
CA ALA A 330 9.20 9.82 7.11
C ALA A 330 10.68 9.57 7.43
N TYR A 331 11.04 8.30 7.55
CA TYR A 331 12.39 7.84 7.91
C TYR A 331 13.39 8.08 6.76
N GLY A 332 13.46 9.31 6.25
CA GLY A 332 14.27 9.68 5.10
C GLY A 332 13.65 9.31 3.75
N THR A 333 14.48 9.44 2.71
CA THR A 333 14.13 9.15 1.32
C THR A 333 14.08 7.66 0.96
N PRO A 334 14.82 6.73 1.58
CA PRO A 334 14.71 5.30 1.23
C PRO A 334 13.30 4.77 1.53
N PHE A 335 12.71 4.03 0.58
CA PHE A 335 11.39 3.46 0.77
C PHE A 335 11.38 2.39 1.88
N TYR A 336 12.43 1.56 1.91
CA TYR A 336 12.68 0.58 2.96
C TYR A 336 13.81 1.08 3.86
N HIS A 337 13.45 1.63 5.01
CA HIS A 337 14.44 2.22 5.93
C HIS A 337 15.51 1.20 6.32
N GLY A 338 16.78 1.59 6.21
CA GLY A 338 17.93 0.75 6.55
C GLY A 338 18.24 -0.36 5.54
N ALA A 339 17.49 -0.45 4.43
CA ALA A 339 17.66 -1.48 3.42
C ALA A 339 17.96 -0.87 2.03
N ASN A 340 19.10 -1.25 1.45
CA ASN A 340 19.42 -0.98 0.04
C ASN A 340 19.17 -2.25 -0.79
N ARG A 341 19.48 -2.25 -2.09
CA ARG A 341 19.27 -3.43 -2.96
C ARG A 341 20.03 -4.69 -2.52
N GLU A 342 21.17 -4.53 -1.84
CA GLU A 342 21.99 -5.63 -1.34
C GLU A 342 21.42 -6.20 -0.04
N THR A 343 21.02 -5.33 0.88
CA THR A 343 20.52 -5.71 2.22
C THR A 343 19.00 -5.88 2.27
N PHE A 344 18.29 -5.58 1.18
CA PHE A 344 16.84 -5.70 1.06
C PHE A 344 16.34 -7.08 1.47
N ARG A 345 17.09 -8.14 1.23
CA ARG A 345 16.64 -9.51 1.52
C ARG A 345 16.63 -9.85 3.02
N ASP A 346 17.39 -9.12 3.83
CA ASP A 346 17.72 -9.52 5.20
C ASP A 346 17.17 -8.56 6.26
N HIS A 347 16.77 -7.35 5.87
CA HIS A 347 16.07 -6.41 6.75
C HIS A 347 14.60 -6.39 6.41
N GLY A 348 13.72 -6.44 7.41
CA GLY A 348 12.28 -6.42 7.20
C GLY A 348 11.52 -6.05 8.45
N GLY A 349 10.19 -6.15 8.38
CA GLY A 349 9.34 -5.97 9.55
C GLY A 349 7.88 -5.77 9.21
N TRP A 350 7.03 -6.16 10.15
CA TRP A 350 5.57 -6.11 10.06
C TRP A 350 4.96 -4.76 9.65
N SER A 351 5.65 -3.64 9.91
CA SER A 351 5.18 -2.29 9.54
C SER A 351 5.81 -1.74 8.25
N ALA A 352 6.74 -2.48 7.64
CA ALA A 352 7.48 -2.08 6.45
C ALA A 352 7.24 -3.02 5.25
N ASP A 353 6.81 -4.25 5.50
CA ASP A 353 6.67 -5.32 4.51
C ASP A 353 5.22 -5.59 4.12
N GLY A 354 5.02 -6.12 2.92
CA GLY A 354 3.75 -6.64 2.44
C GLY A 354 3.06 -5.78 1.39
N ILE A 355 3.68 -4.69 0.91
CA ILE A 355 3.11 -3.86 -0.16
C ILE A 355 2.97 -4.65 -1.46
N PHE A 356 3.94 -5.51 -1.78
CA PHE A 356 3.96 -6.32 -3.00
C PHE A 356 3.51 -7.75 -2.78
N ALA A 357 3.70 -8.33 -1.59
CA ALA A 357 3.25 -9.70 -1.32
C ALA A 357 1.78 -9.78 -0.87
N ILE A 358 1.39 -8.92 0.07
CA ILE A 358 0.06 -8.96 0.70
C ILE A 358 -0.92 -8.11 -0.10
N ALA A 359 -0.59 -6.82 -0.30
CA ALA A 359 -1.48 -5.85 -0.92
C ALA A 359 -1.79 -6.12 -2.40
N ILE A 360 -0.93 -6.85 -3.13
CA ILE A 360 -1.26 -7.29 -4.50
C ILE A 360 -2.51 -8.18 -4.54
N GLY A 361 -2.75 -8.98 -3.49
CA GLY A 361 -3.95 -9.81 -3.37
C GLY A 361 -5.21 -9.01 -3.12
N ALA A 362 -5.10 -7.85 -2.45
CA ALA A 362 -6.22 -6.95 -2.22
C ALA A 362 -6.75 -6.35 -3.52
N LEU A 363 -5.84 -5.95 -4.43
CA LEU A 363 -6.16 -5.18 -5.61
C LEU A 363 -7.03 -5.94 -6.64
N PRO A 364 -7.77 -5.20 -7.49
CA PRO A 364 -8.45 -5.77 -8.65
C PRO A 364 -7.43 -6.41 -9.60
N ALA A 365 -7.85 -7.46 -10.33
CA ALA A 365 -6.95 -8.22 -11.19
C ALA A 365 -6.15 -7.35 -12.18
N LYS A 366 -6.79 -6.30 -12.74
CA LYS A 366 -6.19 -5.34 -13.67
C LYS A 366 -4.96 -4.62 -13.11
N ASP A 367 -4.83 -4.50 -11.80
CA ASP A 367 -3.74 -3.75 -11.16
C ASP A 367 -2.59 -4.63 -10.67
N ARG A 368 -2.82 -5.93 -10.55
CA ARG A 368 -1.84 -6.86 -9.94
C ARG A 368 -0.59 -6.97 -10.79
N THR A 369 -0.74 -7.08 -12.11
CA THR A 369 0.40 -7.17 -13.03
C THR A 369 1.23 -5.89 -13.06
N GLY A 370 0.60 -4.72 -12.82
CA GLY A 370 1.29 -3.45 -12.59
C GLY A 370 2.12 -3.45 -11.30
N MET A 371 1.56 -3.91 -10.19
CA MET A 371 2.31 -4.06 -8.92
C MET A 371 3.50 -5.01 -9.07
N ALA A 372 3.30 -6.16 -9.71
CA ALA A 372 4.37 -7.11 -9.99
C ALA A 372 5.45 -6.48 -10.89
N TRP A 373 5.05 -5.72 -11.92
CA TRP A 373 6.00 -5.00 -12.77
C TRP A 373 6.89 -4.04 -11.95
N ILE A 374 6.31 -3.26 -11.04
CA ILE A 374 7.10 -2.33 -10.18
C ILE A 374 8.10 -3.12 -9.35
N TYR A 375 7.68 -4.23 -8.74
CA TYR A 375 8.59 -5.05 -7.96
C TYR A 375 9.77 -5.56 -8.80
N GLU A 376 9.47 -6.13 -9.97
CA GLU A 376 10.44 -6.76 -10.85
C GLU A 376 11.39 -5.76 -11.52
N ASN A 377 10.98 -4.51 -11.71
CA ASN A 377 11.77 -3.50 -12.39
C ASN A 377 12.40 -2.46 -11.46
N PHE A 378 11.82 -2.20 -10.28
CA PHE A 378 12.34 -1.18 -9.35
C PHE A 378 12.99 -1.81 -8.13
N ILE A 379 12.39 -2.85 -7.54
CA ILE A 379 12.85 -3.44 -6.27
C ILE A 379 13.94 -4.50 -6.49
N GLU A 380 13.67 -5.51 -7.32
CA GLU A 380 14.63 -6.57 -7.67
C GLU A 380 14.94 -6.60 -9.19
N PRO A 381 15.38 -5.47 -9.79
CA PRO A 381 15.67 -5.40 -11.23
C PRO A 381 16.77 -6.38 -11.64
N GLY A 382 16.64 -6.93 -12.84
CA GLY A 382 17.64 -7.79 -13.45
C GLY A 382 17.83 -9.15 -12.78
N ARG A 383 17.12 -9.45 -11.67
CA ARG A 383 17.15 -10.78 -11.04
C ARG A 383 16.33 -11.76 -11.87
N ASN A 384 16.83 -12.97 -12.00
CA ASN A 384 16.03 -14.06 -12.57
C ASN A 384 14.83 -14.34 -11.65
N PRO A 385 13.67 -14.77 -12.20
CA PRO A 385 12.50 -15.07 -11.38
C PRO A 385 12.80 -16.08 -10.25
N GLU A 386 13.68 -17.04 -10.50
CA GLU A 386 14.08 -18.07 -9.52
C GLU A 386 14.89 -17.53 -8.32
N GLU A 387 15.49 -16.35 -8.46
CA GLU A 387 16.36 -15.74 -7.45
C GLU A 387 15.62 -14.73 -6.57
N ARG A 388 14.44 -14.26 -7.00
CA ARG A 388 13.66 -13.24 -6.31
C ARG A 388 13.05 -13.76 -5.01
N ILE A 389 12.87 -12.87 -4.04
CA ILE A 389 12.23 -13.22 -2.76
C ILE A 389 10.78 -12.79 -2.67
N TYR A 390 10.27 -12.03 -3.64
CA TYR A 390 8.86 -11.64 -3.73
C TYR A 390 8.36 -10.95 -2.45
N GLU A 391 9.21 -10.05 -1.92
CA GLU A 391 9.06 -9.31 -0.66
C GLU A 391 9.04 -10.16 0.62
N ALA A 392 9.21 -11.48 0.53
CA ALA A 392 9.30 -12.35 1.69
C ALA A 392 10.67 -12.24 2.38
N ARG A 393 10.89 -11.14 3.09
CA ARG A 393 12.18 -10.76 3.68
C ARG A 393 12.54 -11.57 4.92
N ILE A 394 11.77 -11.44 6.00
CA ILE A 394 12.13 -12.05 7.30
C ILE A 394 11.00 -12.84 7.97
N ASP A 395 9.77 -12.74 7.47
CA ASP A 395 8.60 -13.41 8.05
C ASP A 395 7.95 -14.37 7.02
N PRO A 396 7.71 -15.65 7.38
CA PRO A 396 7.14 -16.65 6.47
C PRO A 396 5.70 -16.33 6.04
N LEU A 397 4.92 -15.57 6.81
CA LEU A 397 3.57 -15.14 6.42
C LEU A 397 3.61 -14.35 5.09
N THR A 398 4.63 -13.52 4.88
CA THR A 398 4.78 -12.76 3.64
C THR A 398 5.02 -13.69 2.43
N ALA A 399 5.75 -14.79 2.61
CA ALA A 399 5.92 -15.80 1.56
C ALA A 399 4.60 -16.55 1.26
N VAL A 400 3.79 -16.82 2.29
CA VAL A 400 2.43 -17.39 2.13
C VAL A 400 1.59 -16.47 1.24
N TYR A 401 1.53 -15.17 1.56
CA TYR A 401 0.80 -14.20 0.75
C TYR A 401 1.37 -14.07 -0.67
N ALA A 402 2.70 -14.01 -0.82
CA ALA A 402 3.34 -13.96 -2.14
C ALA A 402 2.93 -15.17 -2.99
N LEU A 403 2.97 -16.38 -2.43
CA LEU A 403 2.62 -17.60 -3.17
C LEU A 403 1.16 -17.59 -3.61
N VAL A 404 0.24 -17.08 -2.79
CA VAL A 404 -1.17 -16.98 -3.16
C VAL A 404 -1.38 -15.88 -4.20
N ASN A 405 -0.81 -14.70 -3.97
CA ASN A 405 -1.23 -13.47 -4.64
C ASN A 405 -0.42 -13.11 -5.89
N TRP A 406 0.81 -13.60 -6.05
CA TRP A 406 1.65 -13.21 -7.19
C TRP A 406 1.03 -13.65 -8.52
N PRO A 407 0.99 -12.80 -9.57
CA PRO A 407 0.33 -13.12 -10.84
C PRO A 407 1.19 -14.03 -11.74
N VAL A 408 1.53 -15.22 -11.24
CA VAL A 408 2.36 -16.21 -11.95
C VAL A 408 1.69 -16.65 -13.26
N GLY A 409 2.47 -16.71 -14.33
CA GLY A 409 2.00 -17.08 -15.66
C GLY A 409 1.21 -15.98 -16.37
N GLN A 410 1.04 -14.80 -15.75
CA GLN A 410 0.44 -13.64 -16.39
C GLN A 410 1.52 -12.67 -16.84
N PRO A 411 1.41 -12.06 -18.04
CA PRO A 411 2.33 -11.00 -18.45
C PRO A 411 2.27 -9.82 -17.49
N VAL A 412 3.40 -9.48 -16.87
CA VAL A 412 3.52 -8.23 -16.11
C VAL A 412 3.33 -7.04 -17.04
N THR A 413 2.56 -6.05 -16.61
CA THR A 413 2.16 -4.92 -17.45
C THR A 413 2.75 -3.64 -16.88
N ASN A 414 3.25 -2.74 -17.73
CA ASN A 414 3.73 -1.45 -17.25
C ASN A 414 2.60 -0.73 -16.49
N PRO A 415 2.85 -0.24 -15.25
CA PRO A 415 1.80 0.35 -14.43
C PRO A 415 1.12 1.56 -15.06
N ALA A 416 1.78 2.28 -15.98
CA ALA A 416 1.17 3.39 -16.71
C ALA A 416 -0.07 2.97 -17.52
N ALA A 417 -0.25 1.68 -17.82
CA ALA A 417 -1.42 1.17 -18.53
C ALA A 417 -2.67 1.02 -17.63
N THR A 418 -2.50 0.97 -16.31
CA THR A 418 -3.58 0.60 -15.37
C THR A 418 -3.71 1.55 -14.18
N PHE A 419 -2.64 2.22 -13.79
CA PHE A 419 -2.60 3.16 -12.69
C PHE A 419 -2.78 4.59 -13.20
N PRO A 420 -3.45 5.47 -12.43
CA PRO A 420 -3.44 6.89 -12.73
C PRO A 420 -2.03 7.46 -12.57
N LEU A 421 -1.58 8.20 -13.58
CA LEU A 421 -0.30 8.89 -13.56
C LEU A 421 -0.36 10.27 -12.88
N ALA A 422 -1.56 10.84 -12.74
CA ALA A 422 -1.81 12.04 -11.96
C ALA A 422 -2.94 11.79 -10.96
N VAL A 423 -2.68 12.08 -9.69
CA VAL A 423 -3.59 11.87 -8.57
C VAL A 423 -3.66 13.13 -7.71
N HIS A 424 -4.87 13.45 -7.26
CA HIS A 424 -5.11 14.49 -6.27
C HIS A 424 -5.99 13.93 -5.16
N ASP A 425 -5.57 14.20 -3.93
CA ASP A 425 -6.31 13.93 -2.71
C ASP A 425 -6.96 15.24 -2.26
N SER A 426 -8.26 15.37 -2.47
CA SER A 426 -9.02 16.59 -2.18
C SER A 426 -9.23 16.82 -0.69
N LEU A 427 -9.19 15.74 0.10
CA LEU A 427 -9.35 15.78 1.54
C LEU A 427 -8.10 16.35 2.20
N HIS A 428 -6.94 15.73 1.99
CA HIS A 428 -5.68 16.10 2.63
C HIS A 428 -4.83 17.09 1.81
N GLY A 429 -5.20 17.32 0.54
CA GLY A 429 -4.56 18.26 -0.37
C GLY A 429 -3.25 17.73 -0.94
N ALA A 430 -3.10 16.42 -1.10
CA ALA A 430 -1.93 15.83 -1.71
C ALA A 430 -2.07 15.84 -3.24
N ILE A 431 -0.99 16.13 -3.95
CA ILE A 431 -0.94 16.09 -5.41
C ILE A 431 0.24 15.25 -5.82
N LEU A 432 0.06 14.41 -6.83
CA LEU A 432 1.10 13.58 -7.44
C LEU A 432 0.91 13.58 -8.95
N CYS A 433 1.97 13.87 -9.69
CA CYS A 433 2.04 13.75 -11.15
C CYS A 433 3.30 12.97 -11.50
N ARG A 434 3.18 11.91 -12.30
CA ARG A 434 4.29 11.06 -12.74
C ARG A 434 4.23 10.87 -14.25
N ASN A 435 5.33 10.99 -14.97
CA ASN A 435 5.30 10.87 -16.44
C ASN A 435 5.22 9.42 -16.94
N ARG A 436 5.91 8.48 -16.29
CA ARG A 436 6.04 7.09 -16.74
C ARG A 436 6.57 6.19 -15.63
N PHE A 437 6.56 4.87 -15.86
CA PHE A 437 7.31 3.90 -15.06
C PHE A 437 8.36 3.25 -15.95
N LEU A 438 9.63 3.61 -15.77
CA LEU A 438 10.73 3.05 -16.55
C LEU A 438 11.98 2.84 -15.70
N ASP A 439 12.56 3.91 -15.15
CA ASP A 439 13.88 3.89 -14.53
C ASP A 439 14.12 5.11 -13.61
N GLU A 440 15.38 5.34 -13.23
CA GLU A 440 15.80 6.46 -12.37
C GLU A 440 15.65 7.84 -13.03
N GLU A 441 15.35 7.88 -14.33
CA GLU A 441 15.12 9.12 -15.07
C GLU A 441 13.65 9.52 -15.13
N ASP A 442 12.76 8.72 -14.55
CA ASP A 442 11.35 9.06 -14.40
C ASP A 442 11.19 10.43 -13.72
N CYS A 443 10.07 11.08 -14.00
CA CYS A 443 9.72 12.39 -13.46
C CYS A 443 8.49 12.28 -12.58
N LEU A 444 8.61 12.76 -11.35
CA LEU A 444 7.62 12.79 -10.28
C LEU A 444 7.56 14.22 -9.72
N VAL A 445 6.37 14.82 -9.75
CA VAL A 445 6.05 16.11 -9.16
C VAL A 445 5.01 15.89 -8.08
N THR A 446 5.25 16.37 -6.87
CA THR A 446 4.33 16.11 -5.78
C THR A 446 4.39 17.14 -4.65
N GLY A 447 3.28 17.40 -3.98
CA GLY A 447 3.23 18.30 -2.83
C GLY A 447 1.98 18.10 -1.98
N ILE A 448 1.87 18.86 -0.87
CA ILE A 448 0.75 18.75 0.06
C ILE A 448 0.31 20.12 0.61
N THR A 449 -0.98 20.44 0.51
CA THR A 449 -1.52 21.71 1.02
C THR A 449 -1.94 21.64 2.49
N ARG A 450 -2.31 20.45 3.00
CA ARG A 450 -2.81 20.17 4.36
C ARG A 450 -4.20 20.68 4.70
N ARG A 451 -5.18 20.28 3.91
CA ARG A 451 -6.58 20.68 4.13
C ARG A 451 -7.34 19.80 5.12
N GLY A 452 -7.02 18.51 5.16
CA GLY A 452 -7.84 17.48 5.82
C GLY A 452 -7.56 17.32 7.31
N PRO A 453 -8.22 16.34 7.97
CA PRO A 453 -7.93 15.96 9.34
C PRO A 453 -6.42 15.84 9.53
N THR A 454 -5.86 16.61 10.46
CA THR A 454 -4.48 16.40 10.85
C THR A 454 -4.42 15.10 11.62
N GLY A 455 -3.51 14.20 11.23
CA GLY A 455 -3.28 12.94 11.92
C GLY A 455 -3.09 13.07 13.43
N TYR A 456 -3.12 11.95 14.14
CA TYR A 456 -2.92 11.94 15.60
C TYR A 456 -1.56 12.54 15.97
N HIS A 457 -0.55 12.33 15.12
CA HIS A 457 0.71 13.07 15.16
C HIS A 457 0.71 14.30 14.23
N LYS A 458 0.89 15.50 14.82
CA LYS A 458 1.04 16.76 14.08
C LYS A 458 2.48 16.94 13.59
N ASN A 459 2.71 16.87 12.29
CA ASN A 459 4.02 17.21 11.69
C ASN A 459 4.00 18.64 11.14
N LYS A 460 5.15 19.20 10.73
CA LYS A 460 5.21 20.35 9.78
C LYS A 460 5.54 19.78 8.39
N PRO A 461 4.80 20.08 7.31
CA PRO A 461 5.08 19.44 6.02
C PRO A 461 6.20 20.24 5.34
N PRO A 462 6.75 19.75 4.23
CA PRO A 462 7.27 20.68 3.24
C PRO A 462 6.11 21.58 2.74
N THR A 463 6.35 22.90 2.66
CA THR A 463 5.44 23.83 1.97
C THR A 463 5.70 23.87 0.47
N THR A 464 6.80 23.28 0.01
CA THR A 464 7.25 23.28 -1.38
C THR A 464 6.69 22.12 -2.18
N VAL A 465 6.58 22.28 -3.50
CA VAL A 465 6.40 21.16 -4.43
C VAL A 465 7.74 20.46 -4.62
N GLU A 466 7.81 19.17 -4.36
CA GLU A 466 8.98 18.35 -4.67
C GLU A 466 8.95 17.91 -6.12
N VAL A 467 10.10 18.02 -6.79
CA VAL A 467 10.28 17.64 -8.19
C VAL A 467 11.48 16.72 -8.28
N TRP A 468 11.24 15.48 -8.68
CA TRP A 468 12.26 14.46 -8.90
C TRP A 468 12.19 14.08 -10.38
N CYS A 469 13.23 14.30 -11.17
CA CYS A 469 13.17 14.09 -12.61
C CYS A 469 14.58 13.95 -13.19
N LEU A 470 14.80 12.96 -14.07
CA LEU A 470 16.12 12.76 -14.70
C LEU A 470 17.26 12.61 -13.67
N GLY A 471 17.02 11.87 -12.58
CA GLY A 471 17.96 11.72 -11.46
C GLY A 471 18.19 12.98 -10.59
N LEU A 472 17.55 14.12 -10.93
CA LEU A 472 17.61 15.35 -10.13
C LEU A 472 16.53 15.35 -9.04
N ARG A 473 16.84 15.90 -7.87
CA ARG A 473 15.88 16.23 -6.81
C ARG A 473 15.91 17.72 -6.52
N THR A 474 14.79 18.41 -6.70
CA THR A 474 14.66 19.87 -6.54
C THR A 474 13.26 20.25 -6.03
N THR A 475 12.98 21.55 -5.89
CA THR A 475 11.67 22.04 -5.46
C THR A 475 11.17 23.21 -6.31
N MET A 476 9.85 23.29 -6.46
CA MET A 476 9.17 24.37 -7.16
C MET A 476 8.16 25.07 -6.25
N GLY A 477 8.29 26.40 -6.14
CA GLY A 477 7.41 27.28 -5.38
C GLY A 477 7.01 26.75 -4.00
N GLU A 478 5.85 27.20 -3.54
CA GLU A 478 5.22 26.79 -2.29
C GLU A 478 3.71 26.76 -2.48
N PHE A 479 3.06 25.79 -1.83
CA PHE A 479 1.60 25.78 -1.71
C PHE A 479 1.18 26.58 -0.48
N PRO A 480 0.14 27.43 -0.60
CA PRO A 480 -0.45 28.03 0.57
C PRO A 480 -0.97 26.93 1.52
N LEU A 481 -0.60 27.03 2.79
CA LEU A 481 -1.06 26.08 3.80
C LEU A 481 -2.59 26.11 3.92
N LYS A 482 -3.18 24.91 4.00
CA LYS A 482 -4.62 24.67 4.10
C LYS A 482 -5.45 25.19 2.92
N ALA A 483 -4.81 25.61 1.82
CA ALA A 483 -5.55 26.01 0.64
C ALA A 483 -6.30 24.83 0.04
N ALA A 484 -7.53 25.14 -0.40
CA ALA A 484 -8.30 24.22 -1.21
C ALA A 484 -7.71 24.13 -2.62
N THR A 485 -7.87 22.96 -3.22
CA THR A 485 -7.68 22.78 -4.66
C THR A 485 -9.00 23.13 -5.33
N ASP A 486 -9.03 24.26 -6.04
CA ASP A 486 -10.22 24.78 -6.70
C ASP A 486 -10.44 24.14 -8.09
N LEU A 487 -9.36 23.60 -8.66
CA LEU A 487 -9.33 22.96 -9.97
C LEU A 487 -8.36 21.79 -9.96
N TRP A 488 -8.77 20.67 -10.56
CA TRP A 488 -7.90 19.53 -10.84
C TRP A 488 -8.27 18.92 -12.20
N GLN A 489 -7.33 18.96 -13.15
CA GLN A 489 -7.50 18.49 -14.53
C GLN A 489 -6.27 17.64 -14.94
N PRO A 490 -6.29 16.33 -14.65
CA PRO A 490 -5.21 15.42 -15.03
C PRO A 490 -5.31 15.05 -16.51
N SER A 491 -4.16 14.71 -17.10
CA SER A 491 -4.02 14.15 -18.45
C SER A 491 -3.48 12.72 -18.39
N ALA A 492 -3.69 11.96 -19.46
CA ALA A 492 -3.32 10.55 -19.53
C ALA A 492 -1.81 10.29 -19.45
N ASP A 493 -0.99 11.26 -19.85
CA ASP A 493 0.48 11.22 -19.78
C ASP A 493 1.05 11.62 -18.40
N GLY A 494 0.17 11.83 -17.41
CA GLY A 494 0.53 12.28 -16.08
C GLY A 494 0.69 13.79 -15.94
N SER A 495 0.53 14.56 -17.03
CA SER A 495 0.41 16.02 -16.95
C SER A 495 -0.82 16.41 -16.13
N ALA A 496 -0.81 17.58 -15.52
CA ALA A 496 -1.99 18.10 -14.82
C ALA A 496 -2.02 19.62 -14.80
N VAL A 497 -3.22 20.18 -14.88
CA VAL A 497 -3.51 21.59 -14.56
C VAL A 497 -4.32 21.62 -13.28
N PHE A 498 -3.94 22.49 -12.35
CA PHE A 498 -4.64 22.61 -11.08
C PHE A 498 -4.48 23.99 -10.46
N THR A 499 -5.36 24.31 -9.52
CA THR A 499 -5.36 25.63 -8.84
C THR A 499 -5.47 25.43 -7.36
N ILE A 500 -4.54 26.03 -6.61
CA ILE A 500 -4.48 25.91 -5.15
C ILE A 500 -4.43 27.30 -4.55
N GLY A 501 -5.42 27.62 -3.72
CA GLY A 501 -5.50 28.92 -3.07
C GLY A 501 -5.49 30.07 -4.07
N GLY A 502 -6.18 29.88 -5.21
CA GLY A 502 -6.22 30.86 -6.30
C GLY A 502 -4.94 30.98 -7.15
N ILE A 503 -3.91 30.16 -6.92
CA ILE A 503 -2.70 30.14 -7.75
C ILE A 503 -2.84 29.03 -8.80
N PRO A 504 -2.89 29.35 -10.11
CA PRO A 504 -2.88 28.34 -11.17
C PRO A 504 -1.50 27.69 -11.31
N TRP A 505 -1.50 26.37 -11.50
CA TRP A 505 -0.33 25.52 -11.73
C TRP A 505 -0.52 24.61 -12.96
N ALA A 506 0.60 24.25 -13.56
CA ALA A 506 0.67 23.21 -14.57
C ALA A 506 1.92 22.34 -14.39
N VAL A 507 1.75 21.04 -14.60
CA VAL A 507 2.80 20.05 -14.80
C VAL A 507 2.60 19.48 -16.20
N ASP A 508 3.59 19.63 -17.07
CA ASP A 508 3.56 19.19 -18.46
C ASP A 508 4.65 18.14 -18.70
N PHE A 509 4.23 16.92 -19.00
CA PHE A 509 5.05 15.78 -19.39
C PHE A 509 4.86 15.38 -20.87
N SER A 510 4.18 16.20 -21.66
CA SER A 510 3.84 15.88 -23.05
C SER A 510 5.05 15.80 -23.98
N GLY A 511 6.21 16.32 -23.55
CA GLY A 511 7.43 16.40 -24.35
C GLY A 511 7.39 17.44 -25.47
N LYS A 512 6.24 18.06 -25.74
CA LYS A 512 6.04 19.02 -26.84
C LYS A 512 6.83 20.31 -26.65
N SER A 513 7.24 20.64 -25.44
CA SER A 513 8.13 21.76 -25.11
C SER A 513 9.58 21.54 -25.56
N GLY A 514 9.93 20.33 -26.01
CA GLY A 514 11.30 19.93 -26.31
C GLY A 514 12.09 19.46 -25.09
N CYS A 515 11.42 19.25 -23.95
CA CYS A 515 12.05 18.68 -22.75
C CYS A 515 11.11 17.70 -22.01
N PRO A 516 11.65 16.81 -21.16
CA PRO A 516 10.84 15.82 -20.43
C PRO A 516 9.80 16.38 -19.47
N ALA A 517 10.05 17.53 -18.84
CA ALA A 517 9.10 18.12 -17.90
C ALA A 517 9.18 19.66 -17.85
N VAL A 518 8.02 20.29 -17.77
CA VAL A 518 7.86 21.71 -17.40
C VAL A 518 6.89 21.78 -16.21
N ILE A 519 7.30 22.47 -15.14
CA ILE A 519 6.43 22.80 -14.01
C ILE A 519 6.33 24.31 -13.93
N LEU A 520 5.12 24.86 -13.83
CA LEU A 520 4.94 26.31 -13.72
C LEU A 520 3.77 26.71 -12.84
N ASN A 521 3.82 27.96 -12.36
CA ASN A 521 2.71 28.63 -11.70
C ASN A 521 2.57 30.09 -12.15
N VAL A 522 1.39 30.66 -11.95
CA VAL A 522 1.08 32.07 -12.26
C VAL A 522 0.79 32.83 -10.98
N GLY A 523 1.62 33.83 -10.67
CA GLY A 523 1.50 34.68 -9.48
C GLY A 523 1.95 34.02 -8.16
N GLY A 524 2.37 32.76 -8.18
CA GLY A 524 2.96 32.07 -7.03
C GLY A 524 4.43 32.41 -6.81
N PRO A 525 5.06 31.82 -5.78
CA PRO A 525 6.51 31.92 -5.58
C PRO A 525 7.28 31.08 -6.62
N ALA A 526 8.48 31.56 -6.96
CA ALA A 526 9.40 30.85 -7.86
C ALA A 526 10.00 29.60 -7.20
N GLY A 527 10.39 28.63 -8.03
CA GLY A 527 11.17 27.47 -7.58
C GLY A 527 12.62 27.80 -7.29
N LYS A 528 13.27 26.91 -6.53
CA LYS A 528 14.71 26.96 -6.28
C LYS A 528 15.35 25.83 -7.09
N PRO A 529 16.11 26.13 -8.16
CA PRO A 529 16.76 25.08 -8.92
C PRO A 529 17.74 24.32 -8.02
N ALA A 530 17.88 23.01 -8.23
CA ALA A 530 18.86 22.23 -7.50
C ALA A 530 20.28 22.66 -7.89
N GLU A 531 21.13 22.83 -6.89
CA GLU A 531 22.53 23.26 -7.06
C GLU A 531 23.44 22.12 -7.56
N LYS A 532 22.98 20.86 -7.52
CA LYS A 532 23.76 19.65 -7.84
C LYS A 532 22.89 18.59 -8.52
N GLY A 533 23.40 17.98 -9.60
CA GLY A 533 22.75 16.86 -10.32
C GLY A 533 23.28 16.71 -11.76
N GLN A 534 23.04 15.55 -12.38
CA GLN A 534 23.45 15.28 -13.77
C GLN A 534 22.53 15.95 -14.82
N ALA A 535 21.25 16.12 -14.49
CA ALA A 535 20.30 16.91 -15.29
C ALA A 535 20.30 18.38 -14.88
N LYS A 536 19.92 19.27 -15.81
CA LYS A 536 19.80 20.71 -15.56
C LYS A 536 18.35 21.07 -15.27
N ALA A 537 18.12 21.72 -14.13
CA ALA A 537 16.90 22.45 -13.86
C ALA A 537 17.12 23.94 -14.16
N THR A 538 16.34 24.48 -15.09
CA THR A 538 16.33 25.91 -15.40
C THR A 538 15.09 26.53 -14.76
N ALA A 539 15.31 27.37 -13.75
CA ALA A 539 14.26 28.20 -13.17
C ALA A 539 14.26 29.57 -13.84
N GLN A 540 13.10 30.03 -14.30
CA GLN A 540 12.95 31.35 -14.90
C GLN A 540 11.62 31.99 -14.51
N THR A 541 11.66 33.28 -14.21
CA THR A 541 10.48 34.11 -14.04
C THR A 541 10.28 34.98 -15.27
N VAL A 542 9.07 35.01 -15.81
CA VAL A 542 8.71 35.74 -17.04
C VAL A 542 7.47 36.59 -16.79
N SER A 543 7.47 37.82 -17.28
CA SER A 543 6.27 38.67 -17.29
C SER A 543 5.61 38.60 -18.66
N ALA A 544 4.33 38.20 -18.70
CA ALA A 544 3.53 38.13 -19.92
C ALA A 544 2.05 38.38 -19.61
N GLY A 545 1.34 39.14 -20.46
CA GLY A 545 -0.07 39.47 -20.23
C GLY A 545 -0.38 40.18 -18.91
N GLY A 546 0.58 40.93 -18.35
CA GLY A 546 0.45 41.55 -17.02
C GLY A 546 0.53 40.55 -15.85
N LYS A 547 0.92 39.30 -16.10
CA LYS A 547 1.04 38.23 -15.10
C LYS A 547 2.50 37.83 -14.92
N THR A 548 2.82 37.36 -13.72
CA THR A 548 4.13 36.77 -13.41
C THR A 548 4.04 35.25 -13.54
N TRP A 549 4.87 34.70 -14.41
CA TRP A 549 4.99 33.26 -14.65
C TRP A 549 6.29 32.77 -14.04
N ASN A 550 6.22 31.73 -13.22
CA ASN A 550 7.41 31.05 -12.70
C ASN A 550 7.48 29.66 -13.30
N LEU A 551 8.61 29.34 -13.92
CA LEU A 551 8.82 28.09 -14.63
C LEU A 551 10.03 27.35 -14.05
N LEU A 552 9.92 26.02 -14.02
CA LEU A 552 11.01 25.09 -13.80
C LEU A 552 11.02 24.10 -14.97
N VAL A 553 12.08 24.15 -15.77
CA VAL A 553 12.26 23.34 -16.98
C VAL A 553 13.36 22.31 -16.75
N LEU A 554 13.06 21.03 -16.96
CA LEU A 554 13.96 19.92 -16.66
C LEU A 554 14.43 19.29 -17.97
N SER A 555 15.74 19.26 -18.21
CA SER A 555 16.32 18.70 -19.44
C SER A 555 17.71 18.11 -19.23
N LYS A 556 18.10 17.14 -20.08
CA LYS A 556 19.48 16.62 -20.15
C LYS A 556 20.42 17.55 -20.96
N GLY A 557 19.86 18.34 -21.87
CA GLY A 557 20.58 19.26 -22.75
C GLY A 557 20.44 20.73 -22.32
N PRO A 558 20.71 21.68 -23.24
CA PRO A 558 20.25 23.06 -23.09
C PRO A 558 18.73 23.08 -22.90
N ALA A 559 18.25 23.87 -21.93
CA ALA A 559 16.81 24.06 -21.75
C ALA A 559 16.22 24.73 -23.01
N PRO A 560 15.02 24.31 -23.45
CA PRO A 560 14.29 25.01 -24.50
C PRO A 560 14.14 26.51 -24.18
N GLN A 561 14.14 27.34 -25.22
CA GLN A 561 13.98 28.78 -25.05
C GLN A 561 12.63 29.09 -24.39
N ILE A 562 12.66 29.96 -23.38
CA ILE A 562 11.48 30.47 -22.70
C ILE A 562 11.25 31.92 -23.15
N SER A 563 10.05 32.24 -23.63
CA SER A 563 9.70 33.59 -24.08
C SER A 563 8.27 33.97 -23.72
N ALA A 564 8.03 35.25 -23.45
CA ALA A 564 6.67 35.79 -23.35
C ALA A 564 6.00 35.80 -24.74
N GLN A 565 4.73 35.39 -24.81
CA GLN A 565 3.93 35.39 -26.04
C GLN A 565 2.50 35.84 -25.75
N GLY A 566 2.21 37.11 -26.05
CA GLY A 566 0.89 37.71 -25.78
C GLY A 566 0.53 37.69 -24.29
N ASP A 567 -0.52 36.96 -23.94
CA ASP A 567 -1.02 36.77 -22.58
C ASP A 567 -0.46 35.54 -21.86
N GLY A 568 0.47 34.82 -22.50
CA GLY A 568 1.07 33.59 -22.01
C GLY A 568 2.58 33.50 -22.20
N VAL A 569 3.13 32.31 -21.99
CA VAL A 569 4.54 32.00 -22.18
C VAL A 569 4.70 30.82 -23.13
N ALA A 570 5.81 30.78 -23.86
CA ALA A 570 6.22 29.66 -24.67
C ALA A 570 7.49 29.02 -24.10
N VAL A 571 7.57 27.69 -24.12
CA VAL A 571 8.77 26.90 -23.82
C VAL A 571 9.02 26.00 -25.02
N GLY A 572 10.00 26.34 -25.84
CA GLY A 572 10.18 25.71 -27.15
C GLY A 572 8.90 25.88 -28.03
N PRO A 573 8.37 24.81 -28.65
CA PRO A 573 7.13 24.87 -29.43
C PRO A 573 5.85 24.95 -28.60
N GLN A 574 5.92 24.68 -27.29
CA GLN A 574 4.76 24.54 -26.43
C GLN A 574 4.36 25.87 -25.81
N THR A 575 3.07 26.19 -25.81
CA THR A 575 2.53 27.43 -25.24
C THR A 575 1.69 27.17 -23.99
N TYR A 576 1.68 28.14 -23.08
CA TYR A 576 0.92 28.13 -21.85
C TYR A 576 0.22 29.47 -21.68
N VAL A 577 -1.10 29.45 -21.55
CA VAL A 577 -1.93 30.64 -21.35
C VAL A 577 -2.72 30.47 -20.06
N SER A 578 -2.97 31.55 -19.32
CA SER A 578 -3.79 31.47 -18.10
C SER A 578 -4.88 32.52 -18.16
N ASP A 579 -6.09 32.15 -17.76
CA ASP A 579 -7.21 33.08 -17.55
C ASP A 579 -7.25 33.64 -16.11
N GLY A 580 -6.23 33.32 -15.29
CA GLY A 580 -6.16 33.65 -13.87
C GLY A 580 -6.82 32.61 -12.94
N LYS A 581 -7.57 31.65 -13.49
CA LYS A 581 -8.16 30.53 -12.75
C LYS A 581 -7.53 29.20 -13.10
N ALA A 582 -7.12 29.01 -14.34
CA ALA A 582 -6.50 27.80 -14.86
C ALA A 582 -5.33 28.17 -15.78
N ILE A 583 -4.49 27.17 -16.10
CA ILE A 583 -3.54 27.24 -17.22
C ILE A 583 -4.04 26.31 -18.32
N THR A 584 -3.98 26.75 -19.56
CA THR A 584 -4.17 25.89 -20.73
C THR A 584 -2.80 25.50 -21.28
N ILE A 585 -2.55 24.20 -21.40
CA ILE A 585 -1.34 23.63 -22.01
C ILE A 585 -1.61 23.41 -23.50
N GLY A 586 -0.92 24.15 -24.36
CA GLY A 586 -1.00 24.03 -25.80
C GLY A 586 -2.12 24.84 -26.44
N LYS A 587 -1.78 25.40 -27.61
CA LYS A 587 -2.70 25.86 -28.65
C LYS A 587 -2.23 25.30 -29.97
#